data_AF-A0A5N4AAK2-F1
#
_entry.id   AF-A0A5N4AAK2-F1
#
_cell.length_a   1.000
_cell.length_b   1.000
_cell.length_c   1.000
_cell.angle_alpha   90.00
_cell.angle_beta   90.00
_cell.angle_gamma   90.00
#
_symmetry.space_group_name_H-M   'P 1'
#
loop_
_entity.id
_entity.type
_entity.pdbx_description
1 polymer ?
#
loop_
_entity_poly.entity_id
_entity_poly.type
_entity_poly.pdbx_seq_one_letter_code
_entity_poly.pdbx_strand_id
1 'polypeptide(L)' 'VVAIFGLFGACRRIEFYNLCVSDVQEEGAVFVVNLKDTKTHRPRTFTILNDDSMNYTELIKKYINLRPKH' A
#
# COMPACT_ATOMS: atom_id res chain seq x y z
N VAL A 1 7.37 0.23 -6.15
CA VAL A 1 6.31 0.23 -5.12
C VAL A 1 4.90 0.08 -5.68
N VAL A 2 4.47 0.84 -6.70
CA VAL A 2 3.09 0.76 -7.25
C VAL A 2 2.70 -0.67 -7.64
N ALA A 3 3.60 -1.41 -8.31
CA ALA A 3 3.37 -2.81 -8.67
C ALA A 3 3.10 -3.72 -7.45
N ILE A 4 3.72 -3.44 -6.29
CA ILE A 4 3.50 -4.21 -5.04
C ILE A 4 2.06 -4.01 -4.58
N PHE A 5 1.60 -2.76 -4.43
CA PHE A 5 0.21 -2.48 -4.04
C PHE A 5 -0.82 -3.06 -5.03
N GLY A 6 -0.45 -3.15 -6.32
CA GLY A 6 -1.29 -3.79 -7.34
C GLY A 6 -1.37 -5.30 -7.19
N LEU A 7 -0.23 -5.96 -6.99
CA LEU A 7 -0.15 -7.40 -6.83
C LEU A 7 -0.90 -7.88 -5.59
N PHE A 8 -0.68 -7.25 -4.44
CA PHE A 8 -1.29 -7.66 -3.16
C PHE A 8 -2.74 -7.20 -3.02
N GLY A 9 -3.05 -5.96 -3.45
CA GLY A 9 -4.38 -5.39 -3.26
C GLY A 9 -5.37 -5.69 -4.39
N ALA A 10 -4.88 -6.13 -5.56
CA ALA A 10 -5.64 -6.13 -6.81
C ALA A 10 -6.35 -4.78 -7.05
N CYS A 11 -5.61 -3.68 -6.80
CA CYS A 11 -6.17 -2.34 -6.73
C CYS A 11 -6.71 -1.91 -8.10
N ARG A 12 -7.93 -1.37 -8.12
CA ARG A 12 -8.50 -0.69 -9.29
C ARG A 12 -7.75 0.61 -9.57
N ARG A 13 -7.85 1.13 -10.79
CA ARG A 13 -7.25 2.41 -11.19
C ARG A 13 -7.59 3.56 -10.22
N ILE A 14 -8.86 3.64 -9.78
CA ILE A 14 -9.30 4.71 -8.87
C ILE A 14 -8.74 4.53 -7.46
N GLU A 15 -8.60 3.29 -6.99
CA GLU A 15 -8.00 2.97 -5.69
C GLU A 15 -6.53 3.39 -5.68
N PHE A 16 -5.80 3.11 -6.77
CA PHE A 16 -4.43 3.58 -6.94
C PHE A 16 -4.29 5.08 -6.98
N TYR A 17 -5.16 5.76 -7.72
CA TYR A 17 -5.13 7.21 -7.87
C TYR A 17 -5.36 7.92 -6.53
N ASN A 18 -6.25 7.38 -5.70
CA ASN A 18 -6.62 7.97 -4.41
C ASN A 18 -5.76 7.49 -3.22
N LEU A 19 -4.87 6.52 -3.42
CA LEU A 19 -4.07 5.95 -2.33
C LEU A 19 -3.07 6.98 -1.78
N CYS A 20 -3.19 7.30 -0.50
CA CYS A 20 -2.28 8.20 0.20
C CYS A 20 -1.29 7.44 1.10
N VAL A 21 -0.15 8.07 1.42
CA VAL A 21 0.81 7.51 2.39
C VAL A 21 0.16 7.32 3.77
N SER A 22 -0.78 8.19 4.14
CA SER A 22 -1.56 8.09 5.39
C SER A 22 -2.48 6.87 5.45
N ASP A 23 -2.75 6.23 4.32
CA ASP A 23 -3.62 5.05 4.24
C ASP A 23 -2.83 3.74 4.45
N VAL A 24 -1.51 3.85 4.61
CA VAL A 24 -0.60 2.74 4.82
C VAL A 24 -0.07 2.80 6.26
N GLN A 25 -0.35 1.75 7.03
CA GLN A 25 0.07 1.61 8.42
C GLN A 25 1.09 0.48 8.55
N GLU A 26 2.16 0.72 9.31
CA GLU A 26 3.14 -0.30 9.63
C GLU A 26 2.77 -1.00 10.93
N GLU A 27 2.60 -2.32 10.87
CA GLU A 27 2.35 -3.17 12.03
C GLU A 27 3.42 -4.27 12.07
N GLY A 28 4.54 -3.96 12.70
CA GLY A 28 5.67 -4.88 12.83
C GLY A 28 6.30 -5.24 11.48
N ALA A 29 6.12 -6.48 11.04
CA ALA A 29 6.65 -7.00 9.76
C ALA A 29 5.61 -6.95 8.62
N VAL A 30 4.50 -6.23 8.82
CA VAL A 30 3.39 -6.17 7.88
C VAL A 30 3.03 -4.72 7.60
N PHE A 31 2.67 -4.43 6.35
CA PHE A 31 2.00 -3.18 6.01
C PHE A 31 0.50 -3.42 5.83
N VAL A 32 -0.31 -2.74 6.62
CA VAL A 32 -1.76 -2.71 6.49
C VAL A 32 -2.14 -1.54 5.59
N VAL A 33 -2.82 -1.81 4.49
CA VAL A 33 -3.23 -0.80 3.52
C VAL A 33 -4.74 -0.68 3.53
N ASN A 34 -5.24 0.51 3.87
CA ASN A 34 -6.66 0.81 3.97
C ASN A 34 -7.13 1.58 2.74
N LEU A 35 -7.77 0.90 1.80
CA LEU A 35 -8.37 1.56 0.64
C LEU A 35 -9.66 2.24 1.07
N LYS A 36 -9.61 3.57 1.10
CA LYS A 36 -10.77 4.42 1.29
C LYS A 36 -11.69 4.35 0.09
N ASP A 37 -12.88 4.88 0.33
CA ASP A 37 -14.06 4.51 -0.40
C ASP A 37 -13.97 4.66 -1.92
N THR A 38 -14.49 3.67 -2.62
CA THR A 38 -14.42 3.53 -4.07
C THR A 38 -15.80 3.70 -4.68
N LYS A 39 -15.90 3.69 -6.01
CA LYS A 39 -17.14 3.88 -6.79
C LYS A 39 -18.37 3.09 -6.28
N THR A 40 -18.18 2.00 -5.55
CA THR A 40 -19.26 1.14 -5.02
C THR A 40 -19.52 1.27 -3.51
N HIS A 41 -18.96 2.28 -2.84
CA HIS A 41 -19.11 2.51 -1.40
C HIS A 41 -18.66 1.33 -0.51
N ARG A 42 -17.55 0.66 -0.89
CA ARG A 42 -17.01 -0.51 -0.17
C ARG A 42 -15.53 -0.30 0.16
N PRO A 43 -15.20 0.21 1.37
CA PRO A 43 -13.82 0.24 1.83
C PRO A 43 -13.31 -1.19 2.00
N ARG A 44 -12.01 -1.37 1.78
CA ARG A 44 -11.35 -2.68 1.98
C ARG A 44 -9.92 -2.50 2.45
N THR A 45 -9.46 -3.47 3.23
CA THR A 45 -8.10 -3.52 3.75
C THR A 45 -7.39 -4.73 3.19
N PHE A 46 -6.11 -4.60 2.94
CA PHE A 46 -5.23 -5.72 2.60
C PHE A 46 -3.88 -5.56 3.29
N THR A 47 -3.15 -6.65 3.39
CA THR A 47 -1.82 -6.67 4.00
C THR A 47 -0.75 -6.95 2.96
N ILE A 48 0.40 -6.32 3.12
CA ILE A 48 1.62 -6.63 2.38
C ILE A 48 2.56 -7.29 3.38
N LEU A 49 2.85 -8.56 3.12
CA LEU A 49 3.74 -9.39 3.91
C LEU A 49 5.06 -9.54 3.17
N ASN A 50 6.17 -9.60 3.90
CA ASN A 50 7.44 -10.00 3.31
C ASN A 50 7.38 -11.48 2.89
N ASP A 51 8.16 -11.80 1.87
CA ASP A 51 8.41 -13.17 1.43
C ASP A 51 9.90 -13.50 1.62
N ASP A 52 10.25 -14.78 1.62
CA ASP A 52 11.63 -15.28 1.74
C ASP A 52 12.54 -14.70 0.65
N SER A 53 11.96 -14.37 -0.50
CA SER A 53 12.66 -13.80 -1.64
C SER A 53 12.81 -12.27 -1.60
N MET A 54 11.94 -11.55 -0.87
CA MET A 54 11.87 -10.10 -0.98
C MET A 54 11.27 -9.40 0.25
N ASN A 55 12.00 -8.40 0.74
CA ASN A 55 11.55 -7.51 1.81
C ASN A 55 10.76 -6.33 1.23
N TYR A 56 9.47 -6.53 0.96
CA TYR A 56 8.58 -5.49 0.44
C TYR A 56 8.44 -4.31 1.41
N THR A 57 8.47 -4.59 2.72
CA THR A 57 8.35 -3.60 3.78
C THR A 57 9.47 -2.56 3.70
N GLU A 58 10.72 -3.01 3.57
CA GLU A 58 11.86 -2.11 3.43
C GLU A 58 11.79 -1.26 2.16
N LEU A 59 11.34 -1.85 1.05
CA LEU A 59 11.19 -1.11 -0.22
C LEU A 59 10.13 0.00 -0.12
N ILE A 60 9.01 -0.29 0.56
CA ILE A 60 7.94 0.69 0.80
C ILE A 60 8.47 1.83 1.69
N LYS A 61 9.18 1.52 2.78
CA LYS A 61 9.82 2.53 3.65
C LYS A 61 10.80 3.41 2.89
N LYS A 62 11.68 2.80 2.09
CA LYS A 62 12.65 3.52 1.25
C LYS A 62 11.95 4.49 0.31
N TYR A 63 10.85 4.06 -0.31
CA TYR A 63 10.05 4.94 -1.17
C TYR A 63 9.40 6.08 -0.40
N ILE A 64 8.79 5.82 0.77
CA ILE A 64 8.17 6.85 1.60
C ILE A 64 9.20 7.94 1.97
N ASN A 65 10.43 7.53 2.31
CA ASN A 65 11.51 8.46 2.65
C ASN A 65 12.02 9.27 1.46
N LEU A 66 11.99 8.70 0.24
CA LEU A 66 12.39 9.39 -0.99
C LEU A 66 11.29 10.30 -1.55
N ARG A 67 10.02 10.05 -1.21
CA ARG A 67 8.89 10.81 -1.72
C ARG A 67 8.94 12.24 -1.17
N PRO A 68 8.90 13.27 -2.03
CA PRO A 68 8.80 14.65 -1.59
C PRO A 68 7.64 14.85 -0.61
N LYS A 69 7.90 15.60 0.47
CA LYS A 69 6.91 15.90 1.51
C LYS A 69 6.06 17.13 1.19
N HIS A 70 6.38 17.82 0.09
CA HIS A 70 5.80 19.07 -0.36
C HIS A 70 5.50 18.98 -1.85
#